data_AF-A0A9E2NEI5-F1
#
_entry.id   AF-A0A9E2NEI5-F1
#
_cell.length_a   1.000
_cell.length_b   1.000
_cell.length_c   1.000
_cell.angle_alpha   90.00
_cell.angle_beta   90.00
_cell.angle_gamma   90.00
#
_symmetry.space_group_name_H-M   'P 1'
#
loop_
_entity.id
_entity.type
_entity.pdbx_description
1 polymer ?
#
loop_
_entity_poly.entity_id
_entity_poly.type
_entity_poly.pdbx_seq_one_letter_code
_entity_poly.pdbx_strand_id
1 'polypeptide(L)'
;FMTGEVFALLRQHSILARTLPAMDADAPWHPEAFAAGLTVAAEGSVLHHVFGVRTQALFEQRAPEAMPDYLSGLLIGEELRAQAFTPGESVWVVGAPALQQRYAHALRLRGLDVRCFGAEATWHGLQAVAHAIEERNG
;
A
#
# COMPACT_ATOMS: atom_id res chain seq x y z
N PHE A 1 -1.75 0.66 10.56
CA PHE A 1 -1.69 2.08 10.17
C PHE A 1 -2.97 2.47 9.43
N MET A 2 -3.33 3.76 9.35
CA MET A 2 -4.52 4.25 8.62
C MET A 2 -4.22 4.54 7.13
N THR A 3 -3.24 3.86 6.56
CA THR A 3 -2.61 4.18 5.26
C THR A 3 -3.62 4.22 4.11
N GLY A 4 -4.53 3.24 4.05
CA GLY A 4 -5.58 3.20 3.04
C GLY A 4 -6.61 4.32 3.19
N GLU A 5 -6.98 4.66 4.42
CA GLU A 5 -7.91 5.76 4.71
C GLU A 5 -7.30 7.11 4.35
N VAL A 6 -6.05 7.35 4.79
CA VAL A 6 -5.32 8.57 4.45
C VAL A 6 -5.10 8.69 2.94
N PHE A 7 -4.79 7.59 2.25
CA PHE A 7 -4.72 7.57 0.78
C PHE A 7 -6.04 8.03 0.16
N ALA A 8 -7.16 7.46 0.59
CA ALA A 8 -8.49 7.82 0.07
C ALA A 8 -8.83 9.29 0.35
N LEU A 9 -8.62 9.76 1.59
CA LEU A 9 -8.86 11.15 1.99
C LEU A 9 -8.01 12.13 1.17
N LEU A 10 -6.72 11.84 0.99
CA LEU A 10 -5.83 12.67 0.18
C LEU A 10 -6.31 12.73 -1.27
N ARG A 11 -6.65 11.59 -1.87
CA ARG A 11 -7.04 11.52 -3.28
C ARG A 11 -8.42 12.10 -3.56
N GLN A 12 -9.34 12.10 -2.60
CA GLN A 12 -10.76 12.43 -2.82
C GLN A 12 -11.20 13.73 -2.14
N HIS A 13 -10.58 14.08 -1.02
CA HIS A 13 -11.06 15.15 -0.13
C HIS A 13 -9.98 16.16 0.27
N SER A 14 -8.80 16.11 -0.35
CA SER A 14 -7.73 17.07 -0.11
C SER A 14 -7.43 17.92 -1.34
N ILE A 15 -6.43 18.79 -1.18
CA ILE A 15 -5.89 19.61 -2.26
C ILE A 15 -5.32 18.78 -3.44
N LEU A 16 -4.97 17.50 -3.22
CA LEU A 16 -4.54 16.56 -4.26
C LEU A 16 -5.69 16.04 -5.13
N ALA A 17 -6.93 16.06 -4.62
CA ALA A 17 -8.11 15.60 -5.38
C ALA A 17 -8.38 16.44 -6.65
N ARG A 18 -7.80 17.64 -6.71
CA ARG A 18 -7.89 18.54 -7.87
C ARG A 18 -6.81 18.28 -8.93
N THR A 19 -5.89 17.35 -8.67
CA THR A 19 -4.69 17.15 -9.48
C THR A 19 -4.46 15.68 -9.82
N LEU A 20 -4.90 14.77 -8.96
CA LEU A 20 -4.84 13.33 -9.24
C LEU A 20 -6.06 12.92 -10.06
N PRO A 21 -5.88 12.06 -11.09
CA PRO A 21 -7.01 11.52 -11.82
C PRO A 21 -7.84 10.59 -10.94
N ALA A 22 -9.10 10.36 -11.35
CA ALA A 22 -9.87 9.25 -10.81
C ALA A 22 -9.12 7.94 -11.07
N MET A 23 -9.17 7.01 -10.12
CA MET A 23 -8.70 5.64 -10.35
C MET A 23 -9.91 4.76 -10.62
N ASP A 24 -9.94 4.19 -11.82
CA ASP A 24 -10.83 3.08 -12.13
C ASP A 24 -10.29 1.79 -11.49
N ALA A 25 -11.19 0.83 -11.27
CA ALA A 25 -10.81 -0.48 -10.73
C ALA A 25 -9.78 -1.20 -11.61
N ASP A 26 -9.84 -0.95 -12.92
CA ASP A 26 -8.98 -1.53 -13.95
C ASP A 26 -7.81 -0.62 -14.36
N ALA A 27 -7.56 0.45 -13.58
CA ALA A 27 -6.44 1.35 -13.85
C ALA A 27 -5.11 0.55 -13.90
N PRO A 28 -4.26 0.75 -14.92
CA PRO A 28 -2.97 0.08 -15.00
C PRO A 28 -2.13 0.33 -13.76
N TRP A 29 -1.42 -0.70 -13.30
CA TRP A 29 -0.45 -0.55 -12.23
C TRP A 29 0.87 0.01 -12.78
N HIS A 30 1.38 1.06 -12.15
CA HIS A 30 2.65 1.73 -12.49
C HIS A 30 3.72 1.45 -11.43
N PRO A 31 4.42 0.29 -11.50
CA PRO A 31 5.39 -0.12 -10.48
C PRO A 31 6.57 0.85 -10.32
N GLU A 32 7.01 1.50 -11.38
CA GLU A 32 8.13 2.45 -11.33
C GLU A 32 7.74 3.73 -10.55
N ALA A 33 6.50 4.19 -10.72
CA ALA A 33 5.99 5.33 -9.97
C ALA A 33 5.79 4.97 -8.49
N PHE A 34 5.25 3.78 -8.23
CA PHE A 34 5.16 3.23 -6.88
C PHE A 34 6.52 3.13 -6.19
N ALA A 35 7.52 2.56 -6.87
CA ALA A 35 8.88 2.45 -6.35
C ALA A 35 9.53 3.81 -6.09
N ALA A 36 9.30 4.80 -6.97
CA ALA A 36 9.78 6.17 -6.72
C ALA A 36 9.13 6.79 -5.46
N GLY A 37 7.85 6.52 -5.20
CA GLY A 37 7.19 6.91 -3.96
C GLY A 37 7.82 6.27 -2.72
N LEU A 38 8.12 4.97 -2.79
CA LEU A 38 8.81 4.24 -1.72
C LEU A 38 10.18 4.86 -1.39
N THR A 39 10.96 5.19 -2.42
CA THR A 39 12.28 5.82 -2.24
C THR A 39 12.15 7.15 -1.51
N VAL A 40 11.21 8.01 -1.93
CA VAL A 40 10.99 9.31 -1.29
C VAL A 40 10.49 9.15 0.15
N ALA A 41 9.71 8.11 0.44
CA ALA A 41 9.24 7.82 1.79
C ALA A 41 10.36 7.46 2.79
N ALA A 42 11.52 7.01 2.29
CA ALA A 42 12.65 6.65 3.14
C ALA A 42 13.31 7.87 3.81
N GLU A 43 12.99 9.08 3.34
CA GLU A 43 13.63 10.32 3.76
C GLU A 43 12.58 11.33 4.25
N GLY A 44 13.01 12.32 5.04
CA GLY A 44 12.22 13.51 5.36
C GLY A 44 10.87 13.26 6.05
N SER A 45 9.95 14.19 5.85
CA SER A 45 8.60 14.18 6.43
C SER A 45 7.57 13.78 5.39
N VAL A 46 6.72 12.80 5.71
CA VAL A 46 5.62 12.37 4.83
C VAL A 46 4.68 13.52 4.48
N LEU A 47 4.41 14.45 5.41
CA LEU A 47 3.54 15.59 5.15
C LEU A 47 4.13 16.54 4.11
N HIS A 48 5.45 16.74 4.14
CA HIS A 48 6.16 17.52 3.13
C HIS A 48 6.09 16.84 1.76
N HIS A 49 6.34 15.53 1.71
CA HIS A 49 6.31 14.76 0.47
C HIS A 49 4.92 14.64 -0.14
N VAL A 50 3.87 14.51 0.69
CA VAL A 50 2.47 14.53 0.23
C VAL A 50 2.14 15.87 -0.42
N PHE A 51 2.64 16.99 0.11
CA PHE A 51 2.50 18.28 -0.57
C PHE A 51 3.28 18.32 -1.90
N GLY A 52 4.46 17.71 -1.95
CA GLY A 52 5.26 17.56 -3.17
C GLY A 52 4.56 16.79 -4.31
N VAL A 53 3.63 15.88 -3.99
CA VAL A 53 2.79 15.20 -5.00
C VAL A 53 2.01 16.23 -5.83
N ARG A 54 1.50 17.29 -5.20
CA ARG A 54 0.77 18.37 -5.90
C ARG A 54 1.69 19.11 -6.86
N THR A 55 2.89 19.46 -6.41
CA THR A 55 3.83 20.22 -7.25
C THR A 55 4.29 19.39 -8.43
N GLN A 56 4.59 18.10 -8.23
CA GLN A 56 4.99 17.22 -9.31
C GLN A 56 3.91 17.11 -10.41
N ALA A 57 2.64 16.99 -10.02
CA ALA A 57 1.56 16.92 -10.98
C ALA A 57 1.26 18.27 -11.66
N LEU A 58 1.39 19.41 -10.95
CA LEU A 58 1.24 20.74 -11.55
C LEU A 58 2.33 21.08 -12.57
N PHE A 59 3.55 20.54 -12.38
CA PHE A 59 4.68 20.74 -13.28
C PHE A 59 4.87 19.57 -14.26
N GLU A 60 3.87 18.68 -14.38
CA GLU A 60 3.86 17.56 -15.33
C GLU A 60 5.12 16.67 -15.25
N GLN A 61 5.72 16.54 -14.05
CA GLN A 61 6.94 15.78 -13.85
C GLN A 61 6.72 14.26 -13.91
N ARG A 62 5.46 13.83 -13.95
CA ARG A 62 5.03 12.43 -14.05
C ARG A 62 3.72 12.36 -14.83
N ALA A 63 3.50 11.23 -15.49
CA ALA A 63 2.23 10.90 -16.13
C ALA A 63 1.08 10.94 -15.08
N PRO A 64 -0.04 11.64 -15.36
CA PRO A 64 -1.16 11.74 -14.43
C PRO A 64 -1.64 10.38 -13.90
N GLU A 65 -1.69 9.37 -14.76
CA GLU A 65 -2.19 8.02 -14.46
C GLU A 65 -1.28 7.28 -13.47
N ALA A 66 0.01 7.64 -13.42
CA ALA A 66 0.99 7.04 -12.52
C ALA A 66 1.04 7.72 -11.14
N MET A 67 0.46 8.91 -11.00
CA MET A 67 0.50 9.69 -9.76
C MET A 67 -0.20 9.02 -8.56
N PRO A 68 -1.33 8.32 -8.72
CA PRO A 68 -1.94 7.57 -7.62
C PRO A 68 -1.03 6.44 -7.09
N ASP A 69 -0.31 5.74 -7.97
CA ASP A 69 0.66 4.72 -7.56
C ASP A 69 1.88 5.33 -6.87
N TYR A 70 2.35 6.49 -7.32
CA TYR A 70 3.38 7.26 -6.61
C TYR A 70 2.95 7.64 -5.19
N LEU A 71 1.74 8.20 -5.02
CA LEU A 71 1.19 8.52 -3.71
C LEU A 71 1.02 7.26 -2.84
N SER A 72 0.57 6.15 -3.43
CA SER A 72 0.44 4.88 -2.72
C SER A 72 1.80 4.38 -2.23
N GLY A 73 2.84 4.46 -3.07
CA GLY A 73 4.22 4.12 -2.72
C GLY A 73 4.75 4.99 -1.59
N LEU A 74 4.48 6.29 -1.63
CA LEU A 74 4.88 7.21 -0.57
C LEU A 74 4.28 6.83 0.79
N LEU A 75 2.97 6.57 0.84
CA LEU A 75 2.28 6.28 2.10
C LEU A 75 2.60 4.87 2.64
N ILE A 76 2.67 3.86 1.76
CA ILE A 76 3.07 2.51 2.16
C ILE A 76 4.54 2.51 2.60
N GLY A 77 5.40 3.26 1.91
CA GLY A 77 6.80 3.42 2.29
C GLY A 77 6.94 4.01 3.70
N GLU A 78 6.15 5.03 4.03
CA GLU A 78 6.15 5.64 5.37
C GLU A 78 5.67 4.66 6.45
N GLU A 79 4.60 3.92 6.19
CA GLU A 79 4.13 2.86 7.10
C GLU A 79 5.21 1.81 7.34
N LEU A 80 5.85 1.33 6.27
CA LEU A 80 6.86 0.30 6.38
C LEU A 80 8.11 0.86 7.08
N ARG A 81 8.50 2.11 6.84
CA ARG A 81 9.65 2.76 7.51
C ARG A 81 9.50 2.79 9.03
N ALA A 82 8.27 2.92 9.52
CA ALA A 82 7.97 2.87 10.96
C ALA A 82 8.02 1.45 11.56
N GLN A 83 8.24 0.41 10.76
CA GLN A 83 8.31 -0.98 11.18
C GLN A 83 9.76 -1.50 11.13
N ALA A 84 10.14 -2.20 12.20
CA ALA A 84 11.43 -2.89 12.29
C ALA A 84 11.28 -4.30 11.71
N PHE A 85 11.93 -4.55 10.58
CA PHE A 85 12.05 -5.87 9.99
C PHE A 85 13.50 -6.32 10.01
N THR A 86 13.71 -7.62 10.14
CA THR A 86 15.04 -8.22 9.97
C THR A 86 15.23 -8.64 8.51
N PRO A 87 16.38 -8.38 7.88
CA PRO A 87 16.65 -8.89 6.53
C PRO A 87 16.45 -10.41 6.45
N GLY A 88 15.75 -10.88 5.41
CA GLY A 88 15.40 -12.30 5.25
C GLY A 88 14.22 -12.79 6.12
N GLU A 89 13.59 -11.91 6.90
CA GLU A 89 12.38 -12.25 7.64
C GLU A 89 11.22 -12.59 6.68
N SER A 90 10.45 -13.63 7.02
CA SER A 90 9.27 -14.03 6.26
C SER A 90 8.04 -13.25 6.72
N VAL A 91 7.43 -12.49 5.80
CA VAL A 91 6.23 -11.67 6.06
C VAL A 91 5.05 -12.18 5.25
N TRP A 92 3.90 -12.30 5.91
CA TRP A 92 2.63 -12.63 5.27
C TRP A 92 1.82 -11.37 4.96
N VAL A 93 1.38 -11.24 3.71
CA VAL A 93 0.51 -10.14 3.27
C VAL A 93 -0.88 -10.70 3.01
N VAL A 94 -1.85 -10.23 3.79
CA VAL A 94 -3.26 -10.65 3.71
C VAL A 94 -4.11 -9.47 3.27
N GLY A 95 -4.95 -9.65 2.26
CA GLY A 95 -5.82 -8.60 1.76
C GLY A 95 -6.20 -8.76 0.29
N ALA A 96 -6.77 -7.71 -0.29
CA ALA A 96 -7.18 -7.71 -1.69
C ALA A 96 -5.96 -7.82 -2.64
N PRO A 97 -6.10 -8.47 -3.81
CA PRO A 97 -4.98 -8.76 -4.72
C PRO A 97 -4.15 -7.51 -5.10
N ALA A 98 -4.81 -6.39 -5.40
CA ALA A 98 -4.14 -5.14 -5.77
C ALA A 98 -3.28 -4.55 -4.63
N LEU A 99 -3.70 -4.73 -3.38
CA LEU A 99 -2.91 -4.31 -2.21
C LEU A 99 -1.79 -5.31 -1.92
N GLN A 100 -2.07 -6.61 -2.04
CA GLN A 100 -1.05 -7.64 -1.89
C GLN A 100 0.12 -7.40 -2.85
N GLN A 101 -0.16 -7.06 -4.11
CA GLN A 101 0.86 -6.74 -5.10
C GLN A 101 1.75 -5.57 -4.66
N ARG A 102 1.15 -4.48 -4.16
CA ARG A 102 1.88 -3.28 -3.71
C ARG A 102 2.72 -3.54 -2.46
N TYR A 103 2.14 -4.17 -1.44
CA TYR A 103 2.87 -4.51 -0.21
C TYR A 103 3.97 -5.54 -0.47
N ALA A 104 3.70 -6.58 -1.27
CA ALA A 104 4.71 -7.56 -1.60
C ALA A 104 5.86 -6.96 -2.40
N HIS A 105 5.57 -6.03 -3.32
CA HIS A 105 6.61 -5.29 -4.03
C HIS A 105 7.47 -4.47 -3.06
N ALA A 106 6.85 -3.68 -2.18
CA ALA A 106 7.55 -2.83 -1.23
C ALA A 106 8.40 -3.61 -0.21
N LEU A 107 7.87 -4.71 0.34
CA LEU A 107 8.56 -5.58 1.30
C LEU A 107 9.74 -6.32 0.65
N ARG A 108 9.58 -6.81 -0.59
CA ARG A 108 10.68 -7.47 -1.33
C ARG A 108 11.82 -6.50 -1.65
N LEU A 109 11.51 -5.24 -1.98
CA LEU A 109 12.54 -4.20 -2.17
C LEU A 109 13.35 -3.93 -0.88
N ARG A 110 12.82 -4.28 0.29
CA ARG A 110 13.53 -4.23 1.58
C ARG A 110 14.26 -5.53 1.95
N GLY A 111 14.31 -6.51 1.04
CA GLY A 111 15.01 -7.78 1.26
C GLY A 111 14.26 -8.78 2.15
N LEU A 112 12.92 -8.71 2.16
CA LEU A 112 12.07 -9.63 2.93
C LEU A 112 11.49 -10.73 2.04
N ASP A 113 11.30 -11.90 2.64
CA ASP A 113 10.60 -13.00 2.00
C ASP A 113 9.09 -12.82 2.15
N VAL A 114 8.37 -12.63 1.05
CA VAL A 114 6.94 -12.30 1.11
C VAL A 114 6.07 -13.43 0.58
N ARG A 115 5.11 -13.82 1.41
CA ARG A 115 4.03 -14.75 1.07
C ARG A 115 2.70 -14.01 1.10
N CYS A 116 1.87 -14.22 0.08
CA CYS A 116 0.55 -13.61 0.01
C CYS A 116 -0.52 -14.65 0.33
N PHE A 117 -1.52 -14.27 1.13
CA PHE A 117 -2.68 -15.11 1.40
C PHE A 117 -3.94 -14.32 1.06
N GLY A 118 -4.70 -14.82 0.08
CA GLY A 118 -5.89 -14.16 -0.47
C GLY A 118 -7.08 -14.09 0.49
N ALA A 119 -8.26 -13.82 -0.07
CA ALA A 119 -9.51 -13.73 0.67
C ALA A 119 -9.89 -15.03 1.41
N GLU A 120 -9.25 -16.15 1.04
CA GLU A 120 -9.36 -17.45 1.68
C GLU A 120 -8.89 -17.42 3.15
N ALA A 121 -8.06 -16.46 3.56
CA ALA A 121 -7.65 -16.29 4.95
C ALA A 121 -8.86 -16.12 5.90
N THR A 122 -9.86 -15.33 5.48
CA THR A 122 -11.10 -15.11 6.24
C THR A 122 -11.86 -16.42 6.38
N TRP A 123 -11.96 -17.20 5.30
CA TRP A 123 -12.66 -18.48 5.28
C TRP A 123 -11.98 -19.51 6.19
N HIS A 124 -10.66 -19.65 6.08
CA HIS A 124 -9.89 -20.53 6.97
C HIS A 124 -9.97 -20.11 8.43
N GLY A 125 -9.98 -18.80 8.72
CA GLY A 125 -10.20 -18.29 10.07
C GLY A 125 -11.56 -18.67 10.62
N LEU A 126 -12.63 -18.50 9.85
CA LEU A 126 -13.99 -18.88 10.24
C LEU A 126 -14.13 -20.39 10.46
N GLN A 127 -13.53 -21.21 9.58
CA GLN A 127 -13.51 -22.67 9.75
C GLN A 127 -12.77 -23.10 11.01
N ALA A 128 -11.62 -22.49 11.32
CA ALA A 128 -10.87 -22.79 12.52
C ALA A 128 -11.67 -22.45 13.80
N VAL A 129 -12.39 -21.32 13.80
CA VAL A 129 -13.27 -20.95 14.91
C VAL A 129 -14.43 -21.94 15.05
N ALA A 130 -15.04 -22.37 13.95
CA ALA A 130 -16.12 -23.35 13.97
C ALA A 130 -15.66 -24.70 14.55
N HIS A 131 -14.52 -25.23 14.09
CA HIS A 131 -13.96 -26.49 14.59
C HIS A 131 -13.65 -26.43 16.09
N ALA A 132 -13.07 -25.31 16.55
CA ALA A 132 -12.77 -25.09 17.98
C ALA A 132 -14.02 -24.94 18.87
N ILE A 133 -15.18 -24.62 18.28
CA ILE A 133 -16.47 -24.61 19.01
C ILE A 133 -17.06 -26.02 19.06
N GLU A 134 -16.92 -26.81 17.99
CA GLU A 134 -17.38 -28.20 17.93
C GLU A 134 -16.61 -29.09 18.91
N GLU A 135 -15.27 -28.98 18.97
CA GLU A 135 -14.41 -29.73 19.89
C GLU A 135 -14.65 -29.38 21.38
N ARG A 136 -15.19 -28.19 21.67
CA ARG A 136 -15.45 -27.74 23.04
C ARG A 136 -16.84 -28.11 23.55
N ASN A 137 -17.72 -28.54 22.65
CA ASN A 137 -19.11 -28.91 22.92
C ASN A 137 -19.37 -30.43 22.81
N GLY A 138 -18.35 -31.22 22.42
CA GLY A 138 -18.38 -32.69 22.41
C GLY A 138 -17.59 -33.28 23.57
#